data_AF-A0A202E3F9-F1
#
_entry.id   AF-A0A202E3F9-F1
#
_cell.length_a   1.000
_cell.length_b   1.000
_cell.length_c   1.000
_cell.angle_alpha   90.00
_cell.angle_beta   90.00
_cell.angle_gamma   90.00
#
_symmetry.space_group_name_H-M   'P 1'
#
loop_
_entity.id
_entity.type
_entity.pdbx_description
1 polymer ?
#
loop_
_entity_poly.entity_id
_entity_poly.type
_entity_poly.pdbx_seq_one_letter_code
_entity_poly.pdbx_strand_id
1 'polypeptide(L)'
;MFAPYPILGDGWYVIPGKLRDGTTIDLINSEIKNPSWDKVKNAYNLHGNRRMTNFMLRLQDDIYKHLYANYGRYLCRKWNNYQYKPQLELVAFNIYFMSEKTINLIEQPAQRLLKWRHYCFEEKDLLTQDTFDN
;
A
#
# COMPACT_ATOMS: atom_id res chain seq x y z
N MET A 1 13.71 -24.16 14.38
CA MET A 1 12.54 -23.92 15.26
C MET A 1 11.30 -24.19 14.42
N PHE A 2 10.54 -25.26 14.71
CA PHE A 2 9.32 -25.61 13.98
C PHE A 2 8.13 -24.94 14.68
N ALA A 3 7.42 -24.06 13.97
CA ALA A 3 6.18 -23.47 14.48
C ALA A 3 5.05 -24.50 14.30
N PRO A 4 4.41 -25.01 15.37
CA PRO A 4 3.34 -26.01 15.26
C PRO A 4 2.11 -25.50 14.51
N TYR A 5 1.97 -24.19 14.40
CA TYR A 5 0.96 -23.51 13.59
C TYR A 5 1.67 -22.46 12.73
N PRO A 6 1.86 -22.71 11.41
CA PRO A 6 2.37 -21.68 10.53
C PRO A 6 1.41 -20.48 10.51
N ILE A 7 1.95 -19.29 10.28
CA ILE A 7 1.14 -18.06 10.18
C ILE A 7 0.21 -18.25 8.96
N LEU A 8 -1.10 -18.32 9.21
CA LEU A 8 -2.10 -18.67 8.19
C LEU A 8 -2.55 -17.48 7.33
N GLY A 9 -2.15 -16.26 7.71
CA GLY A 9 -2.39 -15.04 6.94
C GLY A 9 -1.10 -14.58 6.31
N ASP A 10 -0.97 -14.81 5.01
CA ASP A 10 0.09 -14.23 4.18
C ASP A 10 -0.51 -13.13 3.30
N GLY A 11 0.34 -12.33 2.68
CA GLY A 11 -0.11 -11.31 1.76
C GLY A 11 0.95 -10.27 1.41
N TRP A 12 0.57 -9.35 0.54
CA TRP A 12 1.39 -8.21 0.15
C TRP A 12 0.58 -6.94 0.13
N TYR A 13 1.27 -5.82 0.26
CA TYR A 13 0.64 -4.52 0.10
C TYR A 13 0.64 -4.12 -1.37
N VAL A 14 -0.37 -3.34 -1.76
CA VAL A 14 -0.42 -2.63 -3.04
C VAL A 14 -0.86 -1.21 -2.73
N ILE A 15 -0.07 -0.21 -3.16
CA ILE A 15 -0.31 1.20 -2.82
C ILE A 15 -0.40 2.04 -4.10
N PRO A 16 -1.55 2.02 -4.80
CA PRO A 16 -1.81 2.92 -5.91
C PRO A 16 -1.93 4.36 -5.41
N GLY A 17 -1.12 5.25 -5.97
CA GLY A 17 -1.24 6.68 -5.81
C GLY A 17 -1.72 7.39 -7.06
N LYS A 18 -2.21 8.60 -6.87
CA LYS A 18 -2.56 9.56 -7.92
C LYS A 18 -1.66 10.78 -7.81
N LEU A 19 -1.08 11.16 -8.95
CA LEU A 19 -0.34 12.41 -9.07
C LEU A 19 -1.28 13.56 -9.47
N ARG A 20 -0.82 14.79 -9.33
CA ARG A 20 -1.60 16.00 -9.64
C ARG A 20 -2.02 16.07 -11.11
N ASP A 21 -1.25 15.48 -12.03
CA ASP A 21 -1.60 15.34 -13.45
C ASP A 21 -2.61 14.21 -13.76
N GLY A 22 -3.06 13.47 -12.74
CA GLY A 22 -4.00 12.35 -12.86
C GLY A 22 -3.34 11.00 -13.13
N THR A 23 -2.02 10.96 -13.36
CA THR A 23 -1.29 9.71 -13.58
C THR A 23 -1.30 8.83 -12.33
N THR A 24 -1.29 7.52 -12.55
CA THR A 24 -1.22 6.52 -11.47
C THR A 24 0.25 6.17 -11.20
N ILE A 25 0.57 5.99 -9.93
CA ILE A 25 1.88 5.58 -9.46
C ILE A 25 1.77 4.34 -8.55
N ASP A 26 2.74 3.44 -8.64
CA ASP A 26 2.98 2.41 -7.63
C ASP A 26 3.95 2.93 -6.57
N LEU A 27 3.43 3.28 -5.38
CA LEU A 27 4.23 3.85 -4.30
C LEU A 27 5.16 2.85 -3.60
N ILE A 28 4.94 1.55 -3.78
CA ILE A 28 5.84 0.52 -3.21
C ILE A 28 7.15 0.51 -3.99
N ASN A 29 7.05 0.46 -5.32
CA ASN A 29 8.22 0.44 -6.20
C ASN A 29 8.71 1.86 -6.56
N SER A 30 7.94 2.90 -6.22
CA SER A 30 8.21 4.30 -6.61
C SER A 30 8.28 4.49 -8.13
N GLU A 31 7.41 3.79 -8.87
CA GLU A 31 7.37 3.78 -10.32
C GLU A 31 6.05 4.37 -10.84
N ILE A 32 6.13 5.32 -11.79
CA ILE A 32 4.95 5.96 -12.41
C ILE A 32 4.33 4.97 -13.42
N LYS A 33 3.61 3.99 -12.89
CA LYS A 33 2.85 2.98 -13.62
C LYS A 33 1.68 2.51 -12.77
N ASN A 34 0.74 1.81 -13.39
CA ASN A 34 -0.28 1.09 -12.64
C ASN A 34 0.37 -0.04 -11.82
N PRO A 35 0.05 -0.15 -10.52
CA PRO A 35 0.58 -1.24 -9.72
C PRO A 35 0.04 -2.58 -10.20
N SER A 36 0.89 -3.62 -10.16
CA SER A 36 0.44 -4.99 -10.34
C SER A 36 -0.26 -5.47 -9.08
N TRP A 37 -1.37 -6.17 -9.27
CA TRP A 37 -2.10 -6.84 -8.19
C TRP A 37 -1.67 -8.27 -8.00
N ASP A 38 -0.71 -8.77 -8.77
CA ASP A 38 -0.26 -10.15 -8.73
C ASP A 38 0.69 -10.40 -7.57
N LYS A 39 0.74 -11.66 -7.11
CA LYS A 39 1.65 -12.08 -6.06
C LYS A 39 3.10 -11.89 -6.52
N VAL A 40 3.86 -11.14 -5.75
CA VAL A 40 5.31 -10.99 -6.00
C VAL A 40 6.05 -12.13 -5.31
N LYS A 41 6.95 -12.82 -6.02
CA LYS A 41 7.72 -13.96 -5.49
C LYS A 41 8.46 -13.67 -4.17
N ASN A 42 8.78 -12.41 -3.89
CA ASN A 42 9.46 -11.95 -2.67
C ASN A 42 8.77 -10.71 -2.07
N ALA A 43 7.52 -10.86 -1.62
CA ALA A 43 6.76 -9.76 -1.01
C ALA A 43 7.51 -9.08 0.15
N TYR A 44 8.28 -9.83 0.93
CA TYR A 44 9.06 -9.32 2.07
C TYR A 44 10.16 -8.31 1.68
N ASN A 45 10.65 -8.33 0.43
CA ASN A 45 11.68 -7.41 -0.05
C ASN A 45 11.12 -6.12 -0.66
N LEU A 46 9.80 -6.04 -0.89
CA LEU A 46 9.16 -4.87 -1.52
C LEU A 46 9.31 -3.59 -0.70
N HIS A 47 9.51 -3.70 0.61
CA HIS A 47 9.56 -2.55 1.51
C HIS A 47 10.98 -2.00 1.76
N GLY A 48 11.96 -2.46 0.97
CA GLY A 48 13.34 -1.99 0.95
C GLY A 48 14.21 -2.53 2.08
N ASN A 49 13.77 -2.44 3.34
CA ASN A 49 14.53 -2.95 4.49
C ASN A 49 13.67 -3.73 5.49
N ARG A 50 14.34 -4.60 6.27
CA ARG A 50 13.69 -5.51 7.23
C ARG A 50 12.90 -4.80 8.34
N ARG A 51 13.27 -3.56 8.71
CA ARG A 51 12.50 -2.77 9.70
C ARG A 51 11.16 -2.35 9.12
N MET A 52 11.16 -1.88 7.88
CA MET A 52 9.94 -1.51 7.17
C MET A 52 9.07 -2.75 6.91
N THR A 53 9.67 -3.88 6.51
CA THR A 53 8.94 -5.15 6.38
C THR A 53 8.22 -5.54 7.68
N ASN A 54 8.92 -5.52 8.82
CA ASN A 54 8.31 -5.82 10.13
C ASN A 54 7.22 -4.81 10.51
N PHE A 55 7.41 -3.53 10.19
CA PHE A 55 6.41 -2.50 10.42
C PHE A 55 5.13 -2.75 9.58
N MET A 56 5.27 -3.05 8.28
CA MET A 56 4.16 -3.33 7.39
C MET A 56 3.41 -4.61 7.79
N LEU A 57 4.13 -5.64 8.25
CA LEU A 57 3.50 -6.85 8.79
C LEU A 57 2.63 -6.54 10.02
N ARG A 58 3.09 -5.67 10.92
CA ARG A 58 2.27 -5.25 12.07
C ARG A 58 1.06 -4.43 11.66
N LEU A 59 1.18 -3.56 10.65
CA LEU A 59 0.07 -2.73 10.17
C LEU A 59 -1.14 -3.54 9.68
N GLN A 60 -0.99 -4.83 9.36
CA GLN A 60 -2.10 -5.67 8.94
C GLN A 60 -3.18 -5.80 10.02
N ASP A 61 -2.78 -5.78 11.29
CA ASP A 61 -3.67 -5.89 12.44
C ASP A 61 -4.37 -4.55 12.71
N ASP A 62 -5.68 -4.61 12.88
CA ASP A 62 -6.55 -3.45 13.05
C ASP A 62 -6.21 -2.64 14.32
N ILE A 63 -5.56 -3.26 15.33
CA ILE A 63 -5.08 -2.53 16.52
C ILE A 63 -4.06 -1.43 16.15
N TYR A 64 -3.33 -1.61 15.05
CA TYR A 64 -2.33 -0.66 14.56
C TYR A 64 -2.88 0.31 13.51
N LYS A 65 -4.20 0.32 13.26
CA LYS A 65 -4.81 1.18 12.24
C LYS A 65 -4.49 2.66 12.41
N HIS A 66 -4.31 3.12 13.64
CA HIS A 66 -3.92 4.49 13.96
C HIS A 66 -2.54 4.90 13.37
N LEU A 67 -1.65 3.94 13.10
CA LEU A 67 -0.34 4.19 12.51
C LEU A 67 -0.39 4.47 11.01
N TYR A 68 -1.46 4.09 10.31
CA TYR A 68 -1.61 4.37 8.87
C TYR A 68 -1.62 5.87 8.56
N ALA A 69 -2.16 6.72 9.46
CA ALA A 69 -2.12 8.16 9.28
C ALA A 69 -0.67 8.69 9.24
N ASN A 70 0.18 8.22 10.15
CA ASN A 70 1.59 8.63 10.21
C ASN A 70 2.40 8.05 9.06
N TYR A 71 2.15 6.79 8.70
CA TYR A 71 2.75 6.18 7.53
C TYR A 71 2.34 6.91 6.25
N GLY A 72 1.07 7.31 6.15
CA GLY A 72 0.57 8.07 5.02
C GLY A 72 1.28 9.40 4.84
N ARG A 73 1.40 10.18 5.93
CA ARG A 73 2.15 11.45 5.94
C ARG A 73 3.62 11.25 5.57
N TYR A 74 4.21 10.14 6.01
CA TYR A 74 5.57 9.78 5.62
C TYR A 74 5.68 9.54 4.11
N LEU A 75 4.75 8.79 3.50
CA LEU A 75 4.76 8.54 2.05
C LEU A 75 4.59 9.83 1.24
N CYS A 76 3.68 10.73 1.65
CA CYS A 76 3.54 12.04 1.01
C CYS A 76 4.84 12.82 1.01
N ARG A 77 5.49 12.95 2.18
CA ARG A 77 6.78 13.64 2.30
C ARG A 77 7.87 12.93 1.51
N LYS A 78 7.93 11.60 1.59
CA LYS A 78 8.93 10.81 0.88
C LYS A 78 8.84 11.02 -0.63
N TRP A 79 7.64 11.03 -1.21
CA TRP A 79 7.49 11.26 -2.65
C TRP A 79 7.69 12.73 -3.00
N ASN A 80 6.90 13.63 -2.40
CA ASN A 80 6.86 15.04 -2.80
C ASN A 80 8.17 15.78 -2.54
N ASN A 81 8.98 15.39 -1.54
CA ASN A 81 10.27 16.05 -1.29
C ASN A 81 11.29 15.86 -2.41
N TYR A 82 11.17 14.79 -3.21
CA TYR A 82 12.09 14.54 -4.34
C TYR A 82 11.51 14.99 -5.68
N GLN A 83 10.30 15.54 -5.71
CA GLN A 83 9.67 15.98 -6.96
C GLN A 83 9.89 17.46 -7.23
N TYR A 84 10.60 17.72 -8.32
CA TYR A 84 10.88 19.07 -8.82
C TYR A 84 9.73 19.63 -9.68
N LYS A 85 8.78 18.79 -10.08
CA LYS A 85 7.66 19.14 -10.97
C LYS A 85 6.35 19.12 -10.18
N PRO A 86 5.66 20.26 -9.98
CA PRO A 86 4.41 20.34 -9.22
C PRO A 86 3.31 19.40 -9.76
N GLN A 87 3.27 19.17 -11.07
CA GLN A 87 2.31 18.26 -11.70
C GLN A 87 2.54 16.77 -11.36
N LEU A 88 3.74 16.40 -10.90
CA LEU A 88 4.07 15.04 -10.46
C LEU A 88 3.99 14.86 -8.93
N GLU A 89 3.45 15.85 -8.21
CA GLU A 89 3.17 15.72 -6.79
C GLU A 89 2.11 14.65 -6.55
N LEU A 90 2.35 13.80 -5.55
CA LEU A 90 1.38 12.85 -5.05
C LEU A 90 0.29 13.61 -4.28
N VAL A 91 -0.95 13.45 -4.73
CA VAL A 91 -2.13 14.10 -4.15
C VAL A 91 -2.89 13.17 -3.21
N ALA A 92 -3.06 11.90 -3.59
CA ALA A 92 -3.78 10.91 -2.79
C ALA A 92 -3.33 9.49 -3.13
N PHE A 93 -3.60 8.55 -2.24
CA PHE A 93 -3.37 7.13 -2.48
C PHE A 93 -4.20 6.26 -1.55
N ASN A 94 -4.36 5.00 -1.96
CA ASN A 94 -4.98 3.96 -1.15
C ASN A 94 -3.91 2.94 -0.75
N ILE A 95 -4.03 2.39 0.45
CA ILE A 95 -3.24 1.26 0.90
C ILE A 95 -4.16 0.04 0.90
N TYR A 96 -3.87 -0.90 0.02
CA TYR A 96 -4.52 -2.21 -0.01
C TYR A 96 -3.60 -3.28 0.56
N PHE A 97 -4.20 -4.25 1.23
CA PHE A 97 -3.56 -5.50 1.59
C PHE A 97 -4.22 -6.64 0.81
N MET A 98 -3.43 -7.33 0.00
CA MET A 98 -3.84 -8.54 -0.71
C MET A 98 -3.67 -9.71 0.24
N SER A 99 -4.76 -10.14 0.87
CA SER A 99 -4.75 -11.22 1.86
C SER A 99 -4.86 -12.57 1.16
N GLU A 100 -3.85 -13.41 1.38
CA GLU A 100 -3.90 -14.82 1.06
C GLU A 100 -4.21 -15.60 2.33
N LYS A 101 -5.18 -16.51 2.22
CA LYS A 101 -5.53 -17.43 3.29
C LYS A 101 -5.33 -18.83 2.76
N THR A 102 -4.61 -19.63 3.54
CA THR A 102 -4.51 -21.07 3.30
C THR A 102 -5.52 -21.76 4.19
N ILE A 103 -6.56 -22.34 3.58
CA ILE A 103 -7.60 -23.08 4.31
C ILE A 103 -7.46 -24.55 3.90
N ASN A 104 -7.27 -25.44 4.88
CA ASN A 104 -7.12 -26.88 4.64
C ASN A 104 -6.04 -27.23 3.59
N LEU A 105 -4.87 -26.57 3.66
CA LEU A 105 -3.74 -26.74 2.70
C LEU A 105 -4.04 -26.30 1.25
N ILE A 106 -5.16 -25.61 1.02
CA ILE A 106 -5.53 -25.05 -0.28
C ILE A 106 -5.36 -23.53 -0.22
N GLU A 107 -4.57 -22.99 -1.14
CA GLU A 107 -4.45 -21.55 -1.35
C GLU A 107 -5.77 -21.00 -1.91
N GLN A 108 -6.34 -20.00 -1.23
CA GLN A 108 -7.50 -19.28 -1.70
C GLN A 108 -7.08 -18.10 -2.59
N PRO A 109 -7.92 -17.64 -3.53
CA PRO A 109 -7.64 -16.43 -4.28
C PRO A 109 -7.44 -15.24 -3.33
N ALA A 110 -6.44 -14.42 -3.62
CA ALA A 110 -6.10 -13.27 -2.79
C ALA A 110 -7.26 -12.27 -2.71
N GLN A 111 -7.64 -11.89 -1.49
CA GLN A 111 -8.68 -10.90 -1.24
C GLN A 111 -8.09 -9.50 -1.14
N ARG A 112 -8.61 -8.57 -1.94
CA ARG A 112 -8.20 -7.16 -1.88
C ARG A 112 -8.90 -6.45 -0.71
N LEU A 113 -8.14 -6.10 0.32
CA LEU A 113 -8.64 -5.40 1.50
C LEU A 113 -8.14 -3.96 1.51
N LEU A 114 -9.06 -2.98 1.44
CA LEU A 114 -8.70 -1.57 1.64
C LEU A 114 -8.39 -1.33 3.12
N LYS A 115 -7.14 -0.98 3.42
CA LYS A 115 -6.70 -0.71 4.79
C LYS A 115 -6.74 0.77 5.15
N TRP A 116 -6.43 1.65 4.18
CA TRP A 116 -6.36 3.08 4.42
C TRP A 116 -6.52 3.90 3.15
N ARG A 117 -7.11 5.09 3.29
CA ARG A 117 -7.14 6.14 2.26
C ARG A 117 -6.41 7.36 2.79
N HIS A 118 -5.51 7.94 2.00
CA HIS A 118 -4.73 9.09 2.42
C HIS A 118 -4.74 10.20 1.38
N TYR A 119 -4.80 11.44 1.87
CA TYR A 119 -4.71 12.67 1.09
C TYR A 119 -3.49 13.43 1.60
N CYS A 120 -2.62 13.87 0.68
CA CYS A 120 -1.39 14.56 1.03
C CYS A 120 -1.59 16.04 1.34
N PHE A 121 -2.69 16.62 0.87
CA PHE A 121 -3.08 18.01 1.06
C PHE A 121 -4.46 18.07 1.73
N GLU A 122 -4.71 19.14 2.50
CA GLU A 122 -5.98 19.32 3.22
C GLU A 122 -7.17 19.63 2.29
N GLU A 123 -6.93 19.83 0.99
CA GLU A 123 -7.97 20.09 0.00
C GLU A 123 -8.60 18.78 -0.50
N LYS A 124 -9.83 18.55 -0.02
CA LYS A 124 -10.81 17.61 -0.58
C LYS A 124 -11.32 18.01 -1.98
N ASP A 125 -10.79 19.05 -2.60
CA ASP A 125 -11.46 19.75 -3.71
C ASP A 125 -11.03 19.37 -5.14
N LEU A 126 -10.15 18.39 -5.34
CA LEU A 126 -9.71 18.02 -6.71
C LEU A 126 -9.78 16.54 -7.07
N LEU A 127 -10.31 15.68 -6.21
CA LEU A 127 -10.54 14.28 -6.55
C LEU A 127 -11.99 13.93 -6.20
N THR A 128 -12.85 14.06 -7.21
CA THR A 128 -14.13 13.35 -7.22
C THR A 128 -13.89 11.91 -6.79
N GLN A 129 -14.75 11.43 -5.89
CA GLN A 129 -14.64 10.11 -5.25
C GLN A 129 -14.67 8.93 -6.24
N ASP A 130 -14.80 9.19 -7.54
CA ASP A 130 -15.02 8.24 -8.61
C ASP A 130 -13.74 7.67 -9.25
N THR A 131 -12.55 8.20 -8.94
CA THR A 131 -11.31 7.79 -9.67
C THR A 131 -10.58 6.58 -9.09
N PHE A 132 -11.10 5.94 -8.03
CA PHE A 132 -10.43 4.83 -7.35
C PHE A 132 -11.17 3.48 -7.43
N ASP A 133 -12.38 3.44 -8.01
CA ASP A 133 -13.25 2.26 -8.01
C ASP A 133 -13.56 1.68 -9.42
N ASN A 134 -12.82 2.06 -10.47
CA ASN A 134 -12.87 1.41 -11.80
C ASN A 134 -11.63 0.55 -12.07
#